data_AF-A0A8S2UMU6-F1
#
_entry.id   AF-A0A8S2UMU6-F1
#
_cell.length_a   1.000
_cell.length_b   1.000
_cell.length_c   1.000
_cell.angle_alpha   90.00
_cell.angle_beta   90.00
_cell.angle_gamma   90.00
#
_symmetry.space_group_name_H-M   'P 1'
#
loop_
_entity.id
_entity.type
_entity.pdbx_description
1 polymer ?
#
loop_
_entity_poly.entity_id
_entity_poly.type
_entity_poly.pdbx_seq_one_letter_code
_entity_poly.pdbx_strand_id
1 'polypeptide(L)'
;MLIHTGILFFLSLLDSSLADHYKGGSISWRPVNSYSLSSPVQVIITYRDSWTLSRYACNDTTINKFLTYNDTQNATEASITCISSSAACTTSLFTPISSTLYCTDHSTTFDISTGTYYSQQNLALNSVIDIASRGASWSSEILLNAWSLVSHMDLTPISGKINSSPVSGSLPIIQFFVNERRVIQILASDWDSNQVVRCRWSYQSSTDECGSACFDLPSASLSPIDCAITWTGALRSADVANGVNQSTYVVSVTVEDFVNASSTTPLSSTYY
;
A
#
# COMPACT_ATOMS: atom_id res chain seq x y z
N MET A 1 -36.39 -27.44 -26.91
CA MET A 1 -36.59 -26.21 -26.10
C MET A 1 -36.01 -26.41 -24.69
N LEU A 2 -34.71 -26.69 -24.59
CA LEU A 2 -34.01 -26.99 -23.32
C LEU A 2 -32.55 -26.48 -23.29
N ILE A 3 -32.03 -26.01 -24.43
CA ILE A 3 -30.65 -25.51 -24.55
C ILE A 3 -30.56 -24.00 -24.21
N HIS A 4 -31.64 -23.24 -24.40
CA HIS A 4 -31.65 -21.80 -24.14
C HIS A 4 -31.70 -21.45 -22.64
N THR A 5 -32.32 -22.29 -21.81
CA THR A 5 -32.42 -22.07 -20.36
C THR A 5 -31.09 -22.31 -19.64
N GLY A 6 -30.24 -23.21 -20.15
CA GLY A 6 -28.91 -23.49 -19.58
C GLY A 6 -27.89 -22.37 -19.84
N ILE A 7 -27.94 -21.74 -21.03
CA ILE A 7 -27.06 -20.63 -21.39
C ILE A 7 -27.39 -19.37 -20.58
N LEU A 8 -28.67 -19.08 -20.35
CA LEU A 8 -29.10 -17.96 -19.51
C LEU A 8 -28.69 -18.15 -18.03
N PHE A 9 -28.71 -19.38 -17.51
CA PHE A 9 -28.26 -19.68 -16.15
C PHE A 9 -26.73 -19.64 -16.00
N PHE A 10 -25.99 -20.02 -17.05
CA PHE A 10 -24.52 -19.92 -17.08
C PHE A 10 -24.05 -18.46 -17.21
N LEU A 11 -24.78 -17.62 -17.97
CA LEU A 11 -24.51 -16.18 -18.06
C LEU A 11 -24.87 -15.42 -16.78
N SER A 12 -25.84 -15.89 -15.99
CA SER A 12 -26.15 -15.31 -14.66
C SER A 12 -25.20 -15.78 -13.54
N LEU A 13 -24.35 -16.77 -13.80
CA LEU A 13 -23.27 -17.21 -12.90
C LEU A 13 -21.93 -16.54 -13.22
N LEU A 14 -21.89 -15.70 -14.27
CA LEU A 14 -20.85 -14.70 -14.43
C LEU A 14 -21.17 -13.54 -13.48
N ASP A 15 -21.04 -13.78 -12.18
CA ASP A 15 -20.73 -12.69 -11.26
C ASP A 15 -19.41 -12.12 -11.75
N SER A 16 -19.51 -11.05 -12.54
CA SER A 16 -18.41 -10.10 -12.66
C SER A 16 -18.19 -9.60 -11.24
N SER A 17 -17.21 -10.20 -10.55
CA SER A 17 -16.72 -9.64 -9.31
C SER A 17 -16.11 -8.30 -9.68
N LEU A 18 -16.95 -7.25 -9.71
CA LEU A 18 -16.61 -5.84 -9.86
C LEU A 18 -15.90 -5.36 -8.60
N ALA A 19 -14.84 -6.06 -8.25
CA ALA A 19 -13.94 -5.67 -7.23
C ALA A 19 -12.76 -5.07 -8.02
N ASP A 20 -12.99 -3.86 -8.53
CA ASP A 20 -12.09 -3.17 -9.45
C ASP A 20 -11.88 -1.77 -8.92
N HIS A 21 -10.89 -1.57 -8.06
CA HIS A 21 -10.63 -0.20 -7.57
C HIS A 21 -9.27 0.06 -6.99
N TYR A 22 -8.59 -0.89 -6.35
CA TYR A 22 -7.33 -0.55 -5.66
C TYR A 22 -6.19 -0.32 -6.66
N LYS A 23 -5.49 0.81 -6.52
CA LYS A 23 -4.38 1.23 -7.39
C LYS A 23 -3.07 1.44 -6.62
N GLY A 24 -3.02 1.09 -5.34
CA GLY A 24 -1.81 1.17 -4.49
C GLY A 24 -1.95 2.17 -3.35
N GLY A 25 -0.96 2.20 -2.46
CA GLY A 25 -1.03 3.01 -1.25
C GLY A 25 0.17 2.80 -0.34
N SER A 26 0.09 3.29 0.88
CA SER A 26 1.12 3.11 1.91
C SER A 26 0.58 3.34 3.31
N ILE A 27 1.20 2.69 4.30
CA ILE A 27 0.97 2.91 5.73
C ILE A 27 2.31 3.29 6.37
N SER A 28 2.32 4.41 7.07
CA SER A 28 3.48 4.93 7.81
C SER A 28 3.07 5.36 9.21
N TRP A 29 4.04 5.50 10.11
CA TRP A 29 3.77 5.90 11.48
C TRP A 29 4.95 6.68 12.08
N ARG A 30 4.66 7.47 13.11
CA ARG A 30 5.70 8.09 13.93
C ARG A 30 5.19 8.44 15.32
N PRO A 31 6.04 8.45 16.35
CA PRO A 31 5.68 9.04 17.64
C PRO A 31 5.43 10.55 17.48
N VAL A 32 4.48 11.09 18.23
CA VAL A 32 4.26 12.55 18.32
C VAL A 32 5.46 13.23 18.98
N ASN A 33 6.03 12.59 20.00
CA ASN A 33 7.30 12.96 20.61
C ASN A 33 8.16 11.71 20.75
N SER A 34 9.22 11.62 19.95
CA SER A 34 10.13 10.47 19.91
C SER A 34 10.97 10.31 21.18
N TYR A 35 11.03 11.30 22.07
CA TYR A 35 11.73 11.22 23.36
C TYR A 35 10.78 10.95 24.54
N SER A 36 9.47 10.78 24.29
CA SER A 36 8.50 10.46 25.33
C SER A 36 8.54 8.98 25.67
N LEU A 37 9.42 8.59 26.60
CA LEU A 37 9.65 7.20 26.99
C LEU A 37 8.70 6.70 28.10
N SER A 38 7.58 7.39 28.32
CA SER A 38 6.51 6.94 29.20
C SER A 38 5.44 6.17 28.42
N SER A 39 4.93 5.08 28.98
CA SER A 39 3.79 4.36 28.41
C SER A 39 2.46 4.95 28.91
N PRO A 40 1.45 5.17 28.06
CA PRO A 40 1.45 4.94 26.61
C PRO A 40 2.16 6.06 25.82
N VAL A 41 2.64 5.70 24.62
CA VAL A 41 3.24 6.60 23.64
C VAL A 41 2.18 7.00 22.62
N GLN A 42 2.04 8.31 22.37
CA GLN A 42 1.17 8.79 21.32
C GLN A 42 1.86 8.65 19.96
N VAL A 43 1.22 7.94 19.04
CA VAL A 43 1.70 7.64 17.69
C VAL A 43 0.70 8.19 16.67
N ILE A 44 1.22 8.85 15.63
CA ILE A 44 0.45 9.20 14.44
C ILE A 44 0.67 8.08 13.43
N ILE A 45 -0.42 7.47 12.97
CA ILE A 45 -0.44 6.51 11.87
C ILE A 45 -1.04 7.24 10.67
N THR A 46 -0.30 7.32 9.57
CA THR A 46 -0.73 7.93 8.31
C THR A 46 -0.88 6.84 7.27
N TYR A 47 -2.04 6.77 6.63
CA TYR A 47 -2.26 5.89 5.51
C TYR A 47 -2.81 6.66 4.33
N ARG A 48 -2.33 6.29 3.15
CA ARG A 48 -2.65 6.89 1.86
C ARG A 48 -3.01 5.77 0.91
N ASP A 49 -4.16 5.88 0.27
CA ASP A 49 -4.59 4.92 -0.73
C ASP A 49 -4.98 5.64 -2.02
N SER A 50 -4.80 4.92 -3.13
CA SER A 50 -5.22 5.32 -4.46
C SER A 50 -6.21 4.32 -5.01
N TRP A 51 -7.27 4.86 -5.60
CA TRP A 51 -8.40 4.08 -6.09
C TRP A 51 -8.81 4.52 -7.49
N THR A 52 -9.63 3.72 -8.18
CA THR A 52 -10.24 4.12 -9.44
C THR A 52 -11.17 5.33 -9.25
N LEU A 53 -10.95 6.40 -10.03
CA LEU A 53 -11.67 7.67 -9.92
C LEU A 53 -13.18 7.52 -10.17
N SER A 54 -13.57 6.69 -11.14
CA SER A 54 -14.99 6.45 -11.47
C SER A 54 -15.82 5.88 -10.29
N ARG A 55 -15.19 5.21 -9.32
CA ARG A 55 -15.84 4.66 -8.13
C ARG A 55 -15.63 5.51 -6.88
N TYR A 56 -14.39 5.91 -6.63
CA TYR A 56 -13.98 6.68 -5.45
C TYR A 56 -13.73 8.12 -5.85
N ALA A 57 -14.79 8.86 -6.15
CA ALA A 57 -14.64 10.15 -6.83
C ALA A 57 -13.94 11.20 -5.94
N CYS A 58 -12.77 11.67 -6.39
CA CYS A 58 -12.13 12.90 -5.93
C CYS A 58 -12.12 13.91 -7.07
N ASN A 59 -12.27 15.19 -6.73
CA ASN A 59 -12.19 16.31 -7.64
C ASN A 59 -11.72 17.57 -6.89
N ASP A 60 -11.43 18.64 -7.63
CA ASP A 60 -10.96 19.91 -7.07
C ASP A 60 -11.90 20.46 -5.99
N THR A 61 -13.22 20.25 -6.11
CA THR A 61 -14.17 20.72 -5.08
C THR A 61 -14.03 19.92 -3.79
N THR A 62 -13.91 18.59 -3.87
CA THR A 62 -13.71 17.74 -2.68
C THR A 62 -12.37 18.03 -2.01
N ILE A 63 -11.30 18.22 -2.78
CA ILE A 63 -9.95 18.51 -2.27
C ILE A 63 -9.92 19.88 -1.58
N ASN A 64 -10.39 20.93 -2.26
CA ASN A 64 -10.37 22.29 -1.72
C ASN A 64 -11.25 22.49 -0.48
N LYS A 65 -12.25 21.61 -0.29
CA LYS A 65 -13.13 21.60 0.89
C LYS A 65 -12.72 20.58 1.96
N PHE A 66 -11.60 19.88 1.78
CA PHE A 66 -11.14 18.82 2.67
C PHE A 66 -12.25 17.78 2.95
N LEU A 67 -12.90 17.31 1.89
CA LEU A 67 -13.92 16.28 1.96
C LEU A 67 -13.31 14.90 1.72
N THR A 68 -13.97 13.87 2.23
CA THR A 68 -13.63 12.48 1.96
C THR A 68 -14.03 12.08 0.56
N TYR A 69 -13.38 11.06 -0.01
CA TYR A 69 -13.89 10.46 -1.24
C TYR A 69 -15.31 9.93 -1.01
N ASN A 70 -16.08 9.85 -2.10
CA ASN A 70 -17.38 9.21 -2.10
C ASN A 70 -17.27 7.87 -2.82
N ASP A 71 -17.46 6.77 -2.09
CA ASP A 71 -17.64 5.45 -2.73
C ASP A 71 -19.06 5.40 -3.30
N THR A 72 -19.15 5.34 -4.62
CA THR A 72 -20.45 5.29 -5.32
C THR A 72 -21.14 3.93 -5.19
N GLN A 73 -20.48 2.95 -4.56
CA GLN A 73 -21.00 1.64 -4.22
C GLN A 73 -20.99 1.47 -2.70
N ASN A 74 -22.05 0.91 -2.11
CA ASN A 74 -22.14 0.67 -0.66
C ASN A 74 -21.14 -0.41 -0.21
N ALA A 75 -19.85 -0.12 -0.18
CA ALA A 75 -18.82 -1.03 0.28
C ALA A 75 -18.45 -0.76 1.75
N THR A 76 -17.91 -1.79 2.40
CA THR A 76 -17.28 -1.63 3.70
C THR A 76 -15.99 -0.85 3.53
N GLU A 77 -15.77 0.15 4.38
CA GLU A 77 -14.52 0.91 4.37
C GLU A 77 -13.32 -0.02 4.63
N ALA A 78 -12.22 0.23 3.93
CA ALA A 78 -10.96 -0.41 4.25
C ALA A 78 -10.58 -0.07 5.69
N SER A 79 -10.16 -1.06 6.46
CA SER A 79 -9.77 -0.87 7.85
C SER A 79 -8.34 -1.32 8.07
N ILE A 80 -7.61 -0.57 8.90
CA ILE A 80 -6.29 -0.96 9.36
C ILE A 80 -6.47 -1.76 10.64
N THR A 81 -5.95 -2.98 10.62
CA THR A 81 -6.04 -3.94 11.73
C THR A 81 -4.64 -4.37 12.16
N CYS A 82 -4.48 -4.77 13.42
CA CYS A 82 -3.24 -5.42 13.86
C CYS A 82 -3.27 -6.89 13.43
N ILE A 83 -2.22 -7.33 12.74
CA ILE A 83 -2.10 -8.67 12.15
C ILE A 83 -1.03 -9.53 12.85
N SER A 84 -0.37 -9.01 13.88
CA SER A 84 0.48 -9.80 14.76
C SER A 84 -0.32 -10.80 15.60
N SER A 85 0.34 -11.54 16.48
CA SER A 85 -0.34 -12.43 17.42
C SER A 85 -1.40 -11.67 18.24
N SER A 86 -2.52 -12.34 18.58
CA SER A 86 -3.59 -11.71 19.36
C SER A 86 -3.09 -11.11 20.68
N ALA A 87 -2.12 -11.77 21.33
CA ALA A 87 -1.48 -11.25 22.54
C ALA A 87 -0.69 -9.95 22.28
N ALA A 88 0.09 -9.89 21.20
CA ALA A 88 0.83 -8.69 20.81
C ALA A 88 -0.13 -7.53 20.48
N CYS A 89 -1.18 -7.81 19.70
CA CYS A 89 -2.18 -6.79 19.36
C CYS A 89 -2.91 -6.25 20.60
N THR A 90 -3.36 -7.12 21.51
CA THR A 90 -4.03 -6.67 22.76
C THR A 90 -3.08 -5.89 23.68
N THR A 91 -1.85 -6.37 23.86
CA THR A 91 -0.88 -5.71 24.74
C THR A 91 -0.37 -4.38 24.18
N SER A 92 -0.36 -4.22 22.87
CA SER A 92 0.01 -2.96 22.21
C SER A 92 -0.99 -1.83 22.42
N LEU A 93 -2.21 -2.14 22.87
CA LEU A 93 -3.35 -1.22 22.96
C LEU A 93 -3.82 -0.68 21.60
N PHE A 94 -3.41 -1.29 20.49
CA PHE A 94 -3.84 -0.90 19.16
C PHE A 94 -5.35 -1.08 18.99
N THR A 95 -6.02 -0.04 18.48
CA THR A 95 -7.43 -0.09 18.09
C THR A 95 -7.55 -0.09 16.57
N PRO A 96 -8.41 -0.94 15.97
CA PRO A 96 -8.66 -0.90 14.54
C PRO A 96 -9.06 0.49 14.06
N ILE A 97 -8.53 0.91 12.91
CA ILE A 97 -8.86 2.19 12.28
C ILE A 97 -9.81 1.90 11.13
N SER A 98 -11.05 2.38 11.23
CA SER A 98 -12.01 2.44 10.13
C SER A 98 -12.32 3.91 9.89
N SER A 99 -11.81 4.48 8.81
CA SER A 99 -12.17 5.84 8.41
C SER A 99 -12.09 5.98 6.90
N THR A 100 -13.01 6.78 6.37
CA THR A 100 -12.92 7.29 5.01
C THR A 100 -11.70 8.20 4.86
N LEU A 101 -11.00 8.12 3.73
CA LEU A 101 -9.84 8.97 3.46
C LEU A 101 -10.27 10.33 2.90
N TYR A 102 -9.56 11.39 3.29
CA TYR A 102 -9.74 12.73 2.72
C TYR A 102 -9.13 12.80 1.33
N CYS A 103 -9.85 13.34 0.35
CA CYS A 103 -9.32 13.52 -1.00
C CYS A 103 -8.12 14.45 -0.98
N THR A 104 -7.03 14.01 -1.60
CA THR A 104 -5.76 14.75 -1.70
C THR A 104 -5.33 15.01 -3.13
N ASP A 105 -5.71 14.13 -4.07
CA ASP A 105 -5.37 14.27 -5.47
C ASP A 105 -6.35 13.48 -6.37
N HIS A 106 -6.38 13.81 -7.67
CA HIS A 106 -7.08 13.03 -8.69
C HIS A 106 -6.42 13.18 -10.07
N SER A 107 -6.59 12.16 -10.92
CA SER A 107 -6.19 12.18 -12.33
C SER A 107 -7.27 11.55 -13.20
N THR A 108 -7.90 12.36 -14.05
CA THR A 108 -8.83 11.86 -15.07
C THR A 108 -8.12 11.09 -16.18
N THR A 109 -6.84 11.39 -16.44
CA THR A 109 -6.03 10.70 -17.46
C THR A 109 -5.70 9.27 -17.05
N PHE A 110 -5.44 9.03 -15.77
CA PHE A 110 -5.11 7.70 -15.26
C PHE A 110 -6.27 7.01 -14.52
N ASP A 111 -7.44 7.65 -14.48
CA ASP A 111 -8.62 7.21 -13.72
C ASP A 111 -8.28 6.94 -12.24
N ILE A 112 -7.57 7.87 -11.59
CA ILE A 112 -7.09 7.74 -10.21
C ILE A 112 -7.73 8.81 -9.30
N SER A 113 -8.12 8.39 -8.12
CA SER A 113 -8.32 9.24 -6.94
C SER A 113 -7.34 8.85 -5.86
N THR A 114 -6.81 9.82 -5.13
CA THR A 114 -5.91 9.56 -4.00
C THR A 114 -6.44 10.23 -2.74
N GLY A 115 -6.53 9.44 -1.67
CA GLY A 115 -6.92 9.91 -0.36
C GLY A 115 -5.82 9.70 0.68
N THR A 116 -5.86 10.50 1.75
CA THR A 116 -5.01 10.30 2.93
C THR A 116 -5.83 10.49 4.19
N TYR A 117 -5.49 9.76 5.24
CA TYR A 117 -5.98 10.00 6.60
C TYR A 117 -4.86 9.77 7.61
N TYR A 118 -4.97 10.43 8.76
CA TYR A 118 -4.10 10.17 9.90
C TYR A 118 -4.92 9.89 11.16
N SER A 119 -4.48 8.90 11.92
CA SER A 119 -5.05 8.56 13.23
C SER A 119 -4.01 8.79 14.31
N GLN A 120 -4.43 9.30 15.46
CA GLN A 120 -3.60 9.33 16.66
C GLN A 120 -4.03 8.19 17.58
N GLN A 121 -3.09 7.32 17.95
CA GLN A 121 -3.30 6.25 18.91
C GLN A 121 -2.33 6.35 20.09
N ASN A 122 -2.76 5.87 21.24
CA ASN A 122 -1.93 5.74 22.43
C ASN A 122 -1.55 4.27 22.58
N LEU A 123 -0.33 3.93 22.15
CA LEU A 123 0.16 2.56 22.13
C LEU A 123 1.07 2.28 23.32
N ALA A 124 1.15 1.03 23.75
CA ALA A 124 2.07 0.67 24.83
C ALA A 124 3.54 0.82 24.37
N LEU A 125 4.39 1.39 25.23
CA LEU A 125 5.84 1.43 24.99
C LEU A 125 6.40 0.00 24.82
N ASN A 126 7.43 -0.17 23.98
CA ASN A 126 8.05 -1.47 23.63
C ASN A 126 7.11 -2.44 22.90
N SER A 127 6.01 -1.96 22.34
CA SER A 127 5.18 -2.77 21.45
C SER A 127 5.92 -3.00 20.14
N VAL A 128 5.90 -4.25 19.68
CA VAL A 128 6.35 -4.64 18.34
C VAL A 128 5.17 -5.31 17.65
N ILE A 129 4.57 -4.62 16.68
CA ILE A 129 3.36 -5.06 15.97
C ILE A 129 3.45 -4.78 14.48
N ASP A 130 2.72 -5.57 13.72
CA ASP A 130 2.42 -5.35 12.31
C ASP A 130 0.96 -4.93 12.19
N ILE A 131 0.73 -3.84 11.47
CA ILE A 131 -0.61 -3.37 11.12
C ILE A 131 -0.81 -3.50 9.63
N ALA A 132 -2.04 -3.77 9.18
CA ALA A 132 -2.32 -3.92 7.76
C ALA A 132 -3.70 -3.44 7.35
N SER A 133 -3.77 -2.90 6.14
CA SER A 133 -4.98 -2.73 5.35
C SER A 133 -4.97 -3.78 4.25
N ARG A 134 -6.06 -4.55 4.09
CA ARG A 134 -6.14 -5.64 3.12
C ARG A 134 -7.48 -5.61 2.40
N GLY A 135 -7.49 -6.09 1.17
CA GLY A 135 -8.71 -6.21 0.40
C GLY A 135 -8.61 -7.22 -0.72
N ALA A 136 -9.78 -7.55 -1.27
CA ALA A 136 -9.94 -8.70 -2.16
C ALA A 136 -9.59 -8.40 -3.62
N SER A 137 -9.46 -7.15 -4.07
CA SER A 137 -9.24 -6.92 -5.50
C SER A 137 -8.60 -5.59 -5.88
N TRP A 138 -7.73 -5.68 -6.88
CA TRP A 138 -7.06 -4.56 -7.53
C TRP A 138 -8.00 -3.84 -8.51
N SER A 139 -7.50 -2.91 -9.32
CA SER A 139 -8.28 -2.34 -10.42
C SER A 139 -8.38 -3.33 -11.60
N SER A 140 -9.38 -3.19 -12.47
CA SER A 140 -9.70 -4.17 -13.54
C SER A 140 -8.56 -4.42 -14.52
N GLU A 141 -7.64 -3.47 -14.65
CA GLU A 141 -6.45 -3.58 -15.48
C GLU A 141 -5.42 -4.56 -14.89
N ILE A 142 -5.57 -4.92 -13.61
CA ILE A 142 -4.72 -5.79 -12.83
C ILE A 142 -5.49 -7.09 -12.54
N LEU A 143 -5.05 -8.19 -13.15
CA LEU A 143 -5.69 -9.50 -13.02
C LEU A 143 -5.26 -10.24 -11.74
N LEU A 144 -5.31 -9.57 -10.59
CA LEU A 144 -4.89 -10.08 -9.29
C LEU A 144 -6.02 -9.95 -8.25
N ASN A 145 -6.07 -10.90 -7.33
CA ASN A 145 -7.25 -11.19 -6.49
C ASN A 145 -7.06 -10.87 -5.00
N ALA A 146 -6.02 -10.12 -4.63
CA ALA A 146 -5.82 -9.61 -3.28
C ALA A 146 -4.71 -8.55 -3.24
N TRP A 147 -4.93 -7.50 -2.47
CA TRP A 147 -3.90 -6.53 -2.11
C TRP A 147 -3.70 -6.52 -0.60
N SER A 148 -2.49 -6.17 -0.18
CA SER A 148 -2.12 -6.03 1.22
C SER A 148 -1.14 -4.88 1.33
N LEU A 149 -1.44 -3.95 2.24
CA LEU A 149 -0.50 -2.95 2.73
C LEU A 149 -0.22 -3.28 4.18
N VAL A 150 1.03 -3.51 4.51
CA VAL A 150 1.46 -3.73 5.88
C VAL A 150 2.17 -2.47 6.39
N SER A 151 2.45 -2.39 7.68
CA SER A 151 3.53 -1.57 8.25
C SER A 151 4.03 -2.25 9.52
N HIS A 152 5.36 -2.39 9.64
CA HIS A 152 5.99 -2.88 10.86
C HIS A 152 6.26 -1.71 11.81
N MET A 153 5.86 -1.86 13.07
CA MET A 153 6.01 -0.86 14.11
C MET A 153 6.75 -1.43 15.32
N ASP A 154 7.95 -0.91 15.58
CA ASP A 154 8.72 -1.16 16.79
C ASP A 154 8.81 0.12 17.63
N LEU A 155 8.11 0.15 18.75
CA LEU A 155 8.12 1.26 19.70
C LEU A 155 9.20 1.11 20.79
N THR A 156 10.14 0.18 20.62
CA THR A 156 11.27 0.00 21.53
C THR A 156 12.28 1.13 21.35
N PRO A 157 12.58 1.92 22.40
CA PRO A 157 13.51 3.02 22.28
C PRO A 157 14.93 2.53 21.97
N ILE A 158 15.59 3.19 21.01
CA ILE A 158 16.99 2.97 20.66
C ILE A 158 17.76 4.25 20.94
N SER A 159 18.81 4.16 21.74
CA SER A 159 19.61 5.32 22.16
C SER A 159 18.76 6.45 22.76
N GLY A 160 17.72 6.11 23.51
CA GLY A 160 16.84 7.07 24.20
C GLY A 160 15.75 7.70 23.32
N LYS A 161 15.53 7.19 22.12
CA LYS A 161 14.54 7.71 21.17
C LYS A 161 13.73 6.58 20.53
N ILE A 162 12.43 6.77 20.39
CA ILE A 162 11.53 5.89 19.63
C ILE A 162 11.67 6.20 18.14
N ASN A 163 11.76 5.15 17.35
CA ASN A 163 11.87 5.21 15.91
C ASN A 163 10.62 5.81 15.23
N SER A 164 10.73 6.26 13.99
CA SER A 164 9.61 6.52 13.09
C SER A 164 9.71 5.62 11.87
N SER A 165 8.61 5.42 11.14
CA SER A 165 8.68 4.71 9.87
C SER A 165 9.16 5.61 8.74
N PRO A 166 9.80 5.02 7.71
CA PRO A 166 10.01 5.74 6.47
C PRO A 166 8.66 6.09 5.84
N VAL A 167 8.66 7.10 4.99
CA VAL A 167 7.51 7.53 4.18
C VAL A 167 7.88 7.46 2.70
N SER A 168 6.91 7.08 1.86
CA SER A 168 7.06 7.09 0.40
C SER A 168 6.17 8.16 -0.24
N GLY A 169 6.77 9.03 -1.05
CA GLY A 169 6.07 10.02 -1.87
C GLY A 169 5.82 9.55 -3.31
N SER A 170 6.00 8.26 -3.59
CA SER A 170 5.95 7.73 -4.96
C SER A 170 4.54 7.80 -5.56
N LEU A 171 4.47 7.95 -6.89
CA LEU A 171 3.22 8.05 -7.64
C LEU A 171 2.62 6.66 -7.87
N PRO A 172 1.33 6.44 -7.54
CA PRO A 172 0.71 5.11 -7.56
C PRO A 172 0.73 4.45 -8.96
N ILE A 173 0.78 5.24 -10.04
CA ILE A 173 0.88 4.74 -11.41
C ILE A 173 1.99 5.48 -12.15
N ILE A 174 2.78 4.72 -12.91
CA ILE A 174 3.83 5.26 -13.78
C ILE A 174 3.74 4.57 -15.15
N GLN A 175 3.80 5.37 -16.22
CA GLN A 175 3.75 4.88 -17.59
C GLN A 175 5.11 4.91 -18.27
N PHE A 176 5.37 3.91 -19.11
CA PHE A 176 6.61 3.78 -19.87
C PHE A 176 6.33 3.21 -21.26
N PHE A 177 7.22 3.49 -22.21
CA PHE A 177 7.17 2.87 -23.52
C PHE A 177 7.73 1.44 -23.50
N VAL A 178 7.14 0.57 -24.33
CA VAL A 178 7.62 -0.80 -24.53
C VAL A 178 9.00 -0.76 -25.18
N ASN A 179 9.87 -1.69 -24.78
CA ASN A 179 11.28 -1.82 -25.18
C ASN A 179 12.18 -0.65 -24.76
N GLU A 180 11.74 0.19 -23.83
CA GLU A 180 12.55 1.25 -23.26
C GLU A 180 13.03 0.88 -21.84
N ARG A 181 14.34 0.99 -21.62
CA ARG A 181 14.92 0.82 -20.28
C ARG A 181 14.67 2.08 -19.46
N ARG A 182 14.08 1.91 -18.28
CA ARG A 182 13.75 3.00 -17.36
C ARG A 182 14.25 2.69 -15.95
N VAL A 183 14.55 3.76 -15.23
CA VAL A 183 14.88 3.72 -13.79
C VAL A 183 13.74 4.43 -13.07
N ILE A 184 13.09 3.71 -12.18
CA ILE A 184 11.98 4.18 -11.36
C ILE A 184 12.53 4.40 -9.96
N GLN A 185 12.60 5.66 -9.54
CA GLN A 185 13.02 6.01 -8.21
C GLN A 185 11.84 5.83 -7.24
N ILE A 186 12.00 5.00 -6.23
CA ILE A 186 11.11 5.00 -5.07
C ILE A 186 11.53 6.18 -4.19
N LEU A 187 10.64 7.16 -4.08
CA LEU A 187 10.86 8.39 -3.32
C LEU A 187 10.60 8.10 -1.84
N ALA A 188 11.58 7.48 -1.18
CA ALA A 188 11.53 7.17 0.24
C ALA A 188 12.37 8.17 1.05
N SER A 189 11.86 8.54 2.23
CA SER A 189 12.60 9.33 3.21
C SER A 189 12.25 8.90 4.62
N ASP A 190 13.18 9.03 5.54
CA ASP A 190 12.96 8.80 6.97
C ASP A 190 13.25 10.07 7.78
N TRP A 191 12.51 10.30 8.86
CA TRP A 191 12.63 11.51 9.67
C TRP A 191 13.73 11.44 10.75
N ASP A 192 14.33 10.27 10.96
CA ASP A 192 15.37 10.05 11.94
C ASP A 192 16.75 10.35 11.35
N SER A 193 17.37 11.41 11.87
CA SER A 193 18.53 12.10 11.27
C SER A 193 19.85 11.31 11.19
N ASN A 194 19.86 9.98 11.38
CA ASN A 194 21.03 9.11 11.29
C ASN A 194 20.71 7.70 10.77
N GLN A 195 19.50 7.47 10.27
CA GLN A 195 19.09 6.14 9.83
C GLN A 195 19.33 5.93 8.34
N VAL A 196 19.44 4.66 7.95
CA VAL A 196 19.65 4.24 6.57
C VAL A 196 18.36 3.62 6.05
N VAL A 197 17.78 4.23 5.02
CA VAL A 197 16.64 3.66 4.30
C VAL A 197 17.14 2.68 3.26
N ARG A 198 16.46 1.53 3.15
CA ARG A 198 16.67 0.55 2.07
C ARG A 198 15.34 0.05 1.53
N CYS A 199 15.40 -0.48 0.32
CA CYS A 199 14.25 -1.07 -0.33
C CYS A 199 14.48 -2.54 -0.66
N ARG A 200 13.41 -3.32 -0.61
CA ARG A 200 13.38 -4.69 -1.13
C ARG A 200 12.02 -4.95 -1.77
N TRP A 201 11.94 -5.99 -2.59
CA TRP A 201 10.64 -6.49 -3.02
C TRP A 201 9.87 -6.98 -1.81
N SER A 202 8.58 -6.65 -1.75
CA SER A 202 7.66 -7.25 -0.79
C SER A 202 7.52 -8.73 -1.10
N TYR A 203 7.38 -9.57 -0.07
CA TYR A 203 7.26 -11.01 -0.25
C TYR A 203 6.03 -11.59 0.44
N GLN A 204 5.52 -12.69 -0.12
CA GLN A 204 4.46 -13.46 0.51
C GLN A 204 5.07 -14.32 1.62
N SER A 205 4.79 -13.98 2.87
CA SER A 205 5.15 -14.74 4.07
C SER A 205 3.96 -14.81 5.03
N SER A 206 4.20 -15.15 6.31
CA SER A 206 3.17 -15.07 7.36
C SER A 206 2.54 -13.69 7.48
N THR A 207 3.28 -12.62 7.18
CA THR A 207 2.80 -11.23 7.28
C THR A 207 2.04 -10.80 6.02
N ASP A 208 2.18 -11.54 4.91
CA ASP A 208 1.56 -11.27 3.61
C ASP A 208 1.65 -9.79 3.20
N GLU A 209 2.84 -9.37 2.79
CA GLU A 209 3.19 -7.96 2.56
C GLU A 209 2.63 -7.37 1.26
N CYS A 210 2.14 -8.22 0.36
CA CYS A 210 1.79 -7.85 -1.01
C CYS A 210 0.53 -8.56 -1.54
N GLY A 211 -0.11 -9.43 -0.75
CA GLY A 211 -1.27 -10.19 -1.16
C GLY A 211 -0.93 -11.08 -2.35
N SER A 212 -1.57 -10.82 -3.49
CA SER A 212 -1.32 -11.53 -4.75
C SER A 212 -0.33 -10.83 -5.69
N ALA A 213 0.17 -9.64 -5.33
CA ALA A 213 1.03 -8.81 -6.16
C ALA A 213 2.52 -8.87 -5.79
N CYS A 214 2.96 -10.00 -5.24
CA CYS A 214 4.34 -10.20 -4.82
C CYS A 214 5.24 -10.43 -6.04
N PHE A 215 5.99 -9.39 -6.44
CA PHE A 215 6.95 -9.40 -7.56
C PHE A 215 6.34 -9.70 -8.94
N ASP A 216 5.52 -8.79 -9.47
CA ASP A 216 4.92 -8.91 -10.81
C ASP A 216 5.60 -8.01 -11.86
N LEU A 217 6.92 -7.77 -11.76
CA LEU A 217 7.68 -7.03 -12.78
C LEU A 217 8.78 -7.90 -13.40
N PRO A 218 8.56 -8.48 -14.60
CA PRO A 218 9.46 -9.48 -15.16
C PRO A 218 10.82 -8.89 -15.52
N SER A 219 11.89 -9.56 -15.10
CA SER A 219 13.29 -9.16 -15.34
C SER A 219 13.68 -7.79 -14.77
N ALA A 220 12.88 -7.25 -13.84
CA ALA A 220 13.26 -6.05 -13.10
C ALA A 220 14.35 -6.34 -12.08
N SER A 221 15.15 -5.32 -11.80
CA SER A 221 16.12 -5.33 -10.70
C SER A 221 15.85 -4.15 -9.78
N LEU A 222 16.02 -4.33 -8.48
CA LEU A 222 15.88 -3.30 -7.46
C LEU A 222 17.24 -3.10 -6.80
N SER A 223 17.75 -1.86 -6.79
CA SER A 223 18.87 -1.48 -5.94
C SER A 223 18.37 -1.26 -4.51
N PRO A 224 18.81 -2.04 -3.51
CA PRO A 224 18.32 -1.86 -2.14
C PRO A 224 18.76 -0.55 -1.51
N ILE A 225 19.92 -0.02 -1.91
CA ILE A 225 20.50 1.19 -1.33
C ILE A 225 19.93 2.44 -2.00
N ASP A 226 19.83 2.41 -3.34
CA ASP A 226 19.34 3.57 -4.09
C ASP A 226 17.82 3.60 -4.15
N CYS A 227 17.12 2.55 -3.69
CA CYS A 227 15.67 2.41 -3.81
C CYS A 227 15.18 2.65 -5.25
N ALA A 228 15.91 2.08 -6.22
CA ALA A 228 15.70 2.31 -7.64
C ALA A 228 15.40 1.00 -8.36
N ILE A 229 14.25 0.94 -9.04
CA ILE A 229 13.88 -0.19 -9.90
C ILE A 229 14.39 0.10 -11.31
N THR A 230 15.21 -0.79 -11.84
CA THR A 230 15.58 -0.79 -13.26
C THR A 230 14.79 -1.85 -13.99
N TRP A 231 14.06 -1.44 -15.03
CA TRP A 231 13.25 -2.34 -15.84
C TRP A 231 13.25 -1.92 -17.31
N THR A 232 13.02 -2.88 -18.20
CA THR A 232 12.79 -2.62 -19.64
C THR A 232 11.35 -3.00 -19.95
N GLY A 233 10.57 -2.04 -20.40
CA GLY A 233 9.14 -2.24 -20.63
C GLY A 233 8.87 -3.39 -21.59
N ALA A 234 7.95 -4.28 -21.24
CA ALA A 234 7.52 -5.39 -22.07
C ALA A 234 6.00 -5.53 -22.06
N LEU A 235 5.42 -6.05 -23.13
CA LEU A 235 4.01 -6.48 -23.13
C LEU A 235 3.92 -7.91 -22.59
N ARG A 236 2.88 -8.20 -21.81
CA ARG A 236 2.58 -9.57 -21.37
C ARG A 236 2.17 -10.39 -22.59
N SER A 237 2.63 -11.65 -22.67
CA SER A 237 2.30 -12.54 -23.79
C SER A 237 0.79 -12.71 -24.00
N ALA A 238 0.02 -12.72 -22.91
CA ALA A 238 -1.44 -12.79 -22.96
C ALA A 238 -2.06 -11.52 -23.59
N ASP A 239 -1.55 -10.34 -23.26
CA ASP A 239 -2.02 -9.07 -23.83
C ASP A 239 -1.73 -9.01 -25.34
N VAL A 240 -0.54 -9.43 -25.76
CA VAL A 240 -0.16 -9.55 -27.18
C VAL A 240 -1.08 -10.51 -27.92
N ALA A 241 -1.35 -11.69 -27.35
CA ALA A 241 -2.24 -12.69 -27.95
C ALA A 241 -3.67 -12.19 -28.14
N ASN A 242 -4.13 -11.28 -27.27
CA ASN A 242 -5.44 -10.65 -27.33
C ASN A 242 -5.46 -9.36 -28.17
N GLY A 243 -4.36 -9.01 -28.85
CA GLY A 243 -4.27 -7.81 -29.69
C GLY A 243 -4.22 -6.50 -28.90
N VAL A 244 -3.90 -6.55 -27.61
CA VAL A 244 -3.77 -5.37 -26.74
C VAL A 244 -2.38 -4.76 -26.92
N ASN A 245 -2.32 -3.44 -27.06
CA ASN A 245 -1.07 -2.68 -27.27
C ASN A 245 -0.49 -2.06 -25.98
N GLN A 246 -0.98 -2.51 -24.81
CA GLN A 246 -0.58 -2.06 -23.49
C GLN A 246 -0.66 -3.20 -22.46
N SER A 247 0.16 -3.12 -21.41
CA SER A 247 0.13 -4.05 -20.29
C SER A 247 0.25 -3.28 -18.98
N THR A 248 -0.49 -3.74 -17.98
CA THR A 248 -0.41 -3.21 -16.61
C THR A 248 0.30 -4.23 -15.74
N TYR A 249 1.27 -3.75 -14.95
CA TYR A 249 2.02 -4.54 -13.99
C TYR A 249 1.83 -3.94 -12.61
N VAL A 250 1.91 -4.79 -11.58
CA VAL A 250 1.92 -4.33 -10.19
C VAL A 250 3.27 -4.58 -9.58
N VAL A 251 3.73 -3.62 -8.79
CA VAL A 251 4.93 -3.73 -8.02
C VAL A 251 4.57 -3.45 -6.59
N SER A 252 5.03 -4.31 -5.69
CA SER A 252 5.07 -3.99 -4.27
C SER A 252 6.51 -3.95 -3.77
N VAL A 253 6.87 -2.86 -3.11
CA VAL A 253 8.18 -2.62 -2.52
C VAL A 253 8.00 -2.35 -1.03
N THR A 254 8.86 -2.97 -0.23
CA THR A 254 9.01 -2.63 1.18
C THR A 254 10.15 -1.65 1.34
N VAL A 255 9.86 -0.52 1.98
CA VAL A 255 10.83 0.48 2.41
C VAL A 255 11.09 0.26 3.89
N GLU A 256 12.34 0.03 4.23
CA GLU A 256 12.79 -0.33 5.58
C GLU A 256 13.81 0.69 6.05
N ASP A 257 13.80 0.98 7.34
CA ASP A 257 14.81 1.79 8.00
C ASP A 257 15.74 0.92 8.84
N PHE A 258 16.97 1.39 9.01
CA PHE A 258 18.01 0.68 9.72
C PHE A 258 18.78 1.66 10.57
N VAL A 259 19.18 1.23 11.78
CA VAL A 259 20.03 2.02 12.69
C VAL A 259 21.28 2.54 11.98
N ASN A 260 21.88 1.74 11.10
CA ASN A 260 23.07 2.08 10.34
C ASN A 260 23.28 1.12 9.15
N ALA A 261 24.29 1.41 8.33
CA ALA A 261 24.62 0.64 7.12
C ALA A 261 25.09 -0.81 7.38
N SER A 262 25.39 -1.21 8.61
CA SER A 262 25.75 -2.59 8.95
C SER A 262 24.59 -3.40 9.56
N SER A 263 23.48 -2.74 9.93
CA SER A 263 22.32 -3.46 10.49
C SER A 263 21.70 -4.38 9.45
N THR A 264 21.32 -5.57 9.89
CA THR A 264 20.60 -6.58 9.10
C THR A 264 19.13 -6.69 9.46
N THR A 265 18.71 -6.08 10.57
CA THR A 265 17.32 -6.09 11.04
C THR A 265 16.74 -4.69 10.89
N PRO A 266 15.60 -4.53 10.22
CA PRO A 266 14.93 -3.24 10.09
C PRO A 266 14.30 -2.83 11.43
N LEU A 267 14.15 -1.52 11.67
CA LEU A 267 13.45 -1.01 12.85
C LEU A 267 11.95 -0.84 12.61
N SER A 268 11.58 -0.60 11.36
CA SER A 268 10.24 -0.40 10.89
C SER A 268 10.20 -0.67 9.39
N SER A 269 8.98 -0.78 8.87
CA SER A 269 8.78 -0.87 7.43
C SER A 269 7.47 -0.24 7.00
N THR A 270 7.52 0.36 5.82
CA THR A 270 6.38 0.90 5.09
C THR A 270 6.34 0.27 3.71
N TYR A 271 5.13 -0.07 3.27
CA TYR A 271 4.90 -0.83 2.07
C TYR A 271 4.28 0.10 1.03
N TYR A 272 4.70 -0.08 -0.21
CA TYR A 272 4.31 0.70 -1.38
C TYR A 272 3.90 -0.24 -2.51
#